data_AF-A0A7V2ELC1-F1
#
_entry.id   AF-A0A7V2ELC1-F1
#
_cell.length_a   1.000
_cell.length_b   1.000
_cell.length_c   1.000
_cell.angle_alpha   90.00
_cell.angle_beta   90.00
_cell.angle_gamma   90.00
#
_symmetry.space_group_name_H-M   'P 1'
#
loop_
_entity.id
_entity.type
_entity.pdbx_description
1 polymer ?
#
loop_
_entity_poly.entity_id
_entity_poly.type
_entity_poly.pdbx_seq_one_letter_code
_entity_poly.pdbx_strand_id
1 'polypeptide(L)'
;MEVRKKNRTVFAALSVIFLLALVMSCGKGLEGKMKAYEEAINSHDVDAVLAFYAEPVTVEMGRVSNPLTETELRPLAEWDSIVNTKVSFTVKETRGDTVFCTKTETNDWFKAFTIDTLYFDPWIAVFEEGKIRQIIYVHTPESIRRMAEAYKSFYDWAYEERPIKLKELMPEGQPIRGVTSAKKWMEILSEWQEETGGI
;
A
#
# COMPACT_ATOMS: atom_id res chain seq x y z
N MET A 1 45.42 -41.31 -10.17
CA MET A 1 45.03 -40.32 -9.13
C MET A 1 44.33 -39.07 -9.70
N GLU A 2 44.31 -38.86 -11.02
CA GLU A 2 43.69 -37.68 -11.66
C GLU A 2 42.15 -37.72 -11.78
N VAL A 3 41.55 -38.91 -11.92
CA VAL A 3 40.09 -39.06 -12.14
C VAL A 3 39.27 -38.53 -10.95
N ARG A 4 39.81 -38.61 -9.73
CA ARG A 4 39.12 -38.17 -8.50
C ARG A 4 39.03 -36.65 -8.36
N LYS A 5 39.96 -35.89 -8.94
CA LYS A 5 39.94 -34.41 -8.93
C LYS A 5 38.90 -33.86 -9.90
N LYS A 6 38.83 -34.41 -11.13
CA LYS A 6 37.91 -33.96 -12.18
C LYS A 6 36.45 -34.09 -11.75
N ASN A 7 36.09 -35.16 -11.04
CA ASN A 7 34.74 -35.35 -10.54
C ASN A 7 34.36 -34.36 -9.42
N ARG A 8 35.29 -34.01 -8.51
CA ARG A 8 34.99 -33.02 -7.44
C ARG A 8 34.74 -31.62 -8.00
N THR A 9 35.45 -31.21 -9.04
CA THR A 9 35.26 -29.89 -9.68
C THR A 9 33.96 -29.81 -10.47
N VAL A 10 33.57 -30.90 -11.15
CA VAL A 10 32.29 -30.99 -11.88
C VAL A 10 31.09 -30.99 -10.93
N PHE A 11 31.16 -31.75 -9.83
CA PHE A 11 30.10 -31.75 -8.81
C PHE A 11 29.96 -30.38 -8.11
N ALA A 12 31.07 -29.69 -7.81
CA ALA A 12 31.01 -28.34 -7.24
C ALA A 12 30.41 -27.31 -8.20
N ALA A 13 30.72 -27.38 -9.50
CA ALA A 13 30.15 -26.48 -10.51
C ALA A 13 28.65 -26.72 -10.74
N LEU A 14 28.18 -27.98 -10.74
CA LEU A 14 26.77 -28.32 -10.85
C LEU A 14 25.94 -27.85 -9.63
N SER A 15 26.49 -27.96 -8.42
CA SER A 15 25.82 -27.48 -7.20
C SER A 15 25.65 -25.95 -7.19
N VAL A 16 26.63 -25.20 -7.70
CA VAL A 16 26.56 -23.73 -7.80
C VAL A 16 25.51 -23.29 -8.83
N ILE A 17 25.38 -24.01 -9.96
CA ILE A 17 24.37 -23.74 -11.00
C ILE A 17 22.95 -24.01 -10.48
N PHE A 18 22.74 -25.06 -9.68
CA PHE A 18 21.42 -25.38 -9.11
C PHE A 18 20.98 -24.36 -8.05
N LEU A 19 21.92 -23.84 -7.23
CA LEU A 19 21.66 -22.77 -6.28
C LEU A 19 21.35 -21.42 -6.97
N LEU A 20 22.01 -21.09 -8.08
CA LEU A 20 21.70 -19.89 -8.88
C LEU A 20 20.32 -19.96 -9.57
N ALA A 21 19.89 -21.15 -9.99
CA ALA A 21 18.57 -21.35 -10.61
C ALA A 21 17.40 -21.18 -9.62
N LEU A 22 17.57 -21.61 -8.37
CA LEU A 22 16.58 -21.43 -7.30
C LEU A 22 16.37 -19.95 -6.94
N VAL A 23 17.43 -19.15 -6.95
CA VAL A 23 17.36 -17.71 -6.65
C VAL A 23 16.63 -16.94 -7.75
N MET A 24 16.86 -17.28 -9.03
CA MET A 24 16.16 -16.64 -10.16
C MET A 24 14.68 -17.05 -10.28
N SER A 25 14.31 -18.26 -9.86
CA SER A 25 12.91 -18.71 -9.86
C SER A 25 12.06 -17.96 -8.83
N CYS A 26 12.65 -17.55 -7.71
CA CYS A 26 11.92 -16.83 -6.66
C CYS A 26 11.52 -15.41 -7.11
N GLY A 27 12.41 -14.72 -7.85
CA GLY A 27 12.17 -13.34 -8.33
C GLY A 27 10.97 -13.21 -9.28
N LYS A 28 10.83 -14.12 -10.25
CA LYS A 28 9.67 -14.12 -11.16
C LYS A 28 8.35 -14.43 -10.45
N GLY A 29 8.40 -15.21 -9.36
CA GLY A 29 7.21 -15.54 -8.57
C GLY A 29 6.66 -14.34 -7.82
N LEU A 30 7.53 -13.53 -7.21
CA LEU A 30 7.10 -12.37 -6.41
C LEU A 30 6.58 -11.22 -7.26
N GLU A 31 7.13 -10.98 -8.45
CA GLU A 31 6.56 -10.03 -9.42
C GLU A 31 5.10 -10.39 -9.79
N GLY A 32 4.85 -11.67 -10.06
CA GLY A 32 3.49 -12.17 -10.32
C GLY A 32 2.55 -11.98 -9.12
N LYS A 33 3.07 -12.15 -7.89
CA LYS A 33 2.29 -11.89 -6.66
C LYS A 33 1.95 -10.42 -6.46
N MET A 34 2.89 -9.53 -6.76
CA MET A 34 2.61 -8.09 -6.72
C MET A 34 1.54 -7.70 -7.72
N LYS A 35 1.57 -8.28 -8.93
CA LYS A 35 0.51 -8.04 -9.92
C LYS A 35 -0.86 -8.55 -9.46
N ALA A 36 -0.91 -9.75 -8.89
CA ALA A 36 -2.15 -10.30 -8.35
C ALA A 36 -2.69 -9.46 -7.16
N TYR A 37 -1.78 -8.94 -6.32
CA TYR A 37 -2.15 -8.03 -5.23
C TYR A 37 -2.70 -6.70 -5.74
N GLU A 38 -2.09 -6.11 -6.79
CA GLU A 38 -2.61 -4.94 -7.49
C GLU A 38 -4.03 -5.19 -8.01
N GLU A 39 -4.25 -6.34 -8.65
CA GLU A 39 -5.56 -6.73 -9.19
C GLU A 39 -6.61 -6.92 -8.08
N ALA A 40 -6.23 -7.48 -6.93
CA ALA A 40 -7.12 -7.63 -5.78
C ALA A 40 -7.52 -6.28 -5.18
N ILE A 41 -6.59 -5.33 -5.03
CA ILE A 41 -6.94 -3.97 -4.59
C ILE A 41 -7.89 -3.32 -5.60
N ASN A 42 -7.54 -3.42 -6.88
CA ASN A 42 -8.29 -2.80 -7.95
C ASN A 42 -9.63 -3.48 -8.25
N SER A 43 -9.90 -4.69 -7.76
CA SER A 43 -11.21 -5.32 -7.84
C SER A 43 -12.14 -4.88 -6.71
N HIS A 44 -11.60 -4.19 -5.69
CA HIS A 44 -12.32 -3.80 -4.47
C HIS A 44 -12.89 -4.98 -3.68
N ASP A 45 -12.35 -6.18 -3.89
CA ASP A 45 -12.68 -7.39 -3.15
C ASP A 45 -11.86 -7.44 -1.85
N VAL A 46 -12.53 -7.10 -0.75
CA VAL A 46 -11.91 -7.01 0.58
C VAL A 46 -11.24 -8.33 0.98
N ASP A 47 -11.91 -9.47 0.77
CA ASP A 47 -11.38 -10.76 1.19
C ASP A 47 -10.20 -11.19 0.31
N ALA A 48 -10.25 -10.89 -0.99
CA ALA A 48 -9.12 -11.12 -1.88
C ALA A 48 -7.88 -10.31 -1.47
N VAL A 49 -8.06 -9.05 -1.07
CA VAL A 49 -6.95 -8.20 -0.57
C VAL A 49 -6.37 -8.78 0.72
N LEU A 50 -7.22 -9.13 1.69
CA LEU A 50 -6.78 -9.65 2.98
C LEU A 50 -6.00 -10.97 2.88
N ALA A 51 -6.32 -11.79 1.88
CA ALA A 51 -5.61 -13.06 1.63
C ALA A 51 -4.11 -12.89 1.32
N PHE A 52 -3.68 -11.70 0.88
CA PHE A 52 -2.26 -11.42 0.60
C PHE A 52 -1.43 -11.18 1.85
N TYR A 53 -2.03 -10.88 3.00
CA TYR A 53 -1.27 -10.56 4.21
C TYR A 53 -0.97 -11.81 5.05
N ALA A 54 0.24 -11.84 5.60
CA ALA A 54 0.54 -12.64 6.77
C ALA A 54 -0.07 -11.92 7.98
N GLU A 55 -0.49 -12.67 8.98
CA GLU A 55 -1.12 -12.10 10.17
C GLU A 55 -0.26 -12.38 11.41
N PRO A 56 0.24 -11.34 12.11
CA PRO A 56 0.14 -9.92 11.77
C PRO A 56 1.03 -9.51 10.59
N VAL A 57 0.65 -8.44 9.88
CA VAL A 57 1.51 -7.74 8.92
C VAL A 57 2.04 -6.46 9.55
N THR A 58 3.34 -6.20 9.42
CA THR A 58 3.92 -4.94 9.90
C THR A 58 3.84 -3.88 8.81
N VAL A 59 3.19 -2.75 9.08
CA VAL A 59 3.15 -1.60 8.18
C VAL A 59 4.00 -0.47 8.74
N GLU A 60 4.99 -0.05 7.96
CA GLU A 60 5.92 1.03 8.31
C GLU A 60 5.72 2.23 7.40
N MET A 61 5.51 3.39 8.02
CA MET A 61 5.43 4.67 7.34
C MET A 61 6.33 5.68 8.05
N GLY A 62 7.49 5.97 7.46
CA GLY A 62 8.49 6.84 8.06
C GLY A 62 9.04 6.26 9.38
N ARG A 63 8.74 6.90 10.52
CA ARG A 63 9.17 6.45 11.87
C ARG A 63 8.11 5.64 12.62
N VAL A 64 6.93 5.45 12.03
CA VAL A 64 5.82 4.72 12.63
C VAL A 64 5.85 3.29 12.08
N SER A 65 5.77 2.31 12.97
CA SER A 65 5.68 0.89 12.65
C SER A 65 4.58 0.27 13.50
N ASN A 66 3.57 -0.29 12.84
CA ASN A 66 2.42 -0.88 13.51
C ASN A 66 2.21 -2.32 13.00
N PRO A 67 2.17 -3.32 13.88
CA PRO A 67 1.63 -4.63 13.51
C PRO A 67 0.11 -4.50 13.35
N LEU A 68 -0.41 -4.94 12.22
CA LEU A 68 -1.83 -4.95 11.90
C LEU A 68 -2.32 -6.39 11.82
N THR A 69 -3.48 -6.64 12.42
CA THR A 69 -4.23 -7.90 12.31
C THR A 69 -5.42 -7.70 11.37
N GLU A 70 -6.21 -8.74 11.13
CA GLU A 70 -7.44 -8.63 10.34
C GLU A 70 -8.38 -7.53 10.88
N THR A 71 -8.39 -7.30 12.20
CA THR A 71 -9.23 -6.28 12.85
C THR A 71 -8.88 -4.86 12.37
N GLU A 72 -7.60 -4.58 12.12
CA GLU A 72 -7.16 -3.28 11.59
C GLU A 72 -7.18 -3.25 10.05
N LEU A 73 -6.85 -4.37 9.39
CA LEU A 73 -6.74 -4.45 7.94
C LEU A 73 -8.09 -4.40 7.23
N ARG A 74 -9.11 -5.08 7.77
CA ARG A 74 -10.42 -5.16 7.11
C ARG A 74 -11.07 -3.77 6.96
N PRO A 75 -11.13 -2.91 7.99
CA PRO A 75 -11.64 -1.55 7.83
C PRO A 75 -10.84 -0.69 6.83
N LEU A 76 -9.54 -0.94 6.67
CA LEU A 76 -8.71 -0.25 5.66
C LEU A 76 -9.10 -0.70 4.25
N ALA A 77 -9.20 -2.01 4.00
CA ALA A 77 -9.60 -2.54 2.70
C ALA A 77 -11.05 -2.17 2.34
N GLU A 78 -11.96 -2.16 3.32
CA GLU A 78 -13.34 -1.67 3.15
C GLU A 78 -13.38 -0.18 2.80
N TRP A 79 -12.56 0.63 3.47
CA TRP A 79 -12.42 2.04 3.14
C TRP A 79 -11.99 2.21 1.68
N ASP A 80 -10.93 1.51 1.26
CA ASP A 80 -10.38 1.58 -0.10
C ASP A 80 -11.40 1.13 -1.16
N SER A 81 -12.23 0.15 -0.82
CA SER A 81 -13.36 -0.28 -1.65
C SER A 81 -14.38 0.84 -1.85
N ILE A 82 -14.79 1.53 -0.77
CA ILE A 82 -15.79 2.60 -0.82
C ILE A 82 -15.30 3.84 -1.57
N VAL A 83 -14.03 4.23 -1.39
CA VAL A 83 -13.48 5.41 -2.07
C VAL A 83 -12.96 5.09 -3.48
N ASN A 84 -13.24 3.89 -4.01
CA ASN A 84 -12.81 3.44 -5.33
C ASN A 84 -11.29 3.54 -5.54
N THR A 85 -10.50 3.13 -4.54
CA THR A 85 -9.04 3.13 -4.61
C THR A 85 -8.52 2.27 -5.75
N LYS A 86 -7.74 2.88 -6.66
CA LYS A 86 -6.96 2.20 -7.68
C LYS A 86 -5.48 2.43 -7.47
N VAL A 87 -4.70 1.37 -7.62
CA VAL A 87 -3.25 1.39 -7.46
C VAL A 87 -2.56 0.82 -8.68
N SER A 88 -1.31 1.23 -8.88
CA SER A 88 -0.38 0.57 -9.79
C SER A 88 0.98 0.41 -9.14
N PHE A 89 1.57 -0.78 -9.27
CA PHE A 89 2.91 -1.08 -8.79
C PHE A 89 3.87 -1.28 -9.96
N THR A 90 5.00 -0.56 -9.92
CA THR A 90 6.11 -0.81 -10.82
C THR A 90 7.24 -1.43 -10.02
N VAL A 91 7.47 -2.74 -10.21
CA VAL A 91 8.57 -3.45 -9.58
C VAL A 91 9.89 -2.94 -10.17
N LYS A 92 10.78 -2.44 -9.30
CA LYS A 92 12.12 -1.99 -9.66
C LYS A 92 13.12 -3.14 -9.58
N GLU A 93 13.04 -3.91 -8.51
CA GLU A 93 13.89 -5.08 -8.26
C GLU A 93 13.28 -6.01 -7.22
N THR A 94 13.76 -7.25 -7.22
CA THR A 94 13.47 -8.25 -6.18
C THR A 94 14.78 -8.78 -5.61
N ARG A 95 14.90 -8.82 -4.28
CA ARG A 95 16.05 -9.32 -3.55
C ARG A 95 15.60 -10.34 -2.51
N GLY A 96 15.79 -11.62 -2.80
CA GLY A 96 15.34 -12.71 -1.92
C GLY A 96 13.82 -12.71 -1.78
N ASP A 97 13.34 -12.44 -0.56
CA ASP A 97 11.92 -12.36 -0.19
C ASP A 97 11.34 -10.94 -0.29
N THR A 98 12.15 -9.97 -0.69
CA THR A 98 11.81 -8.54 -0.65
C THR A 98 11.65 -7.99 -2.06
N VAL A 99 10.51 -7.33 -2.32
CA VAL A 99 10.21 -6.63 -3.57
C VAL A 99 10.26 -5.13 -3.34
N PHE A 100 11.00 -4.43 -4.18
CA PHE A 100 11.11 -2.97 -4.18
C PHE A 100 10.32 -2.40 -5.35
N CYS A 101 9.38 -1.51 -5.09
CA CYS A 101 8.48 -0.93 -6.06
C CYS A 101 8.40 0.60 -5.95
N THR A 102 7.89 1.23 -7.00
CA THR A 102 7.07 2.45 -6.84
C THR A 102 5.60 2.09 -6.86
N LYS A 103 4.78 2.86 -6.16
CA LYS A 103 3.32 2.75 -6.21
C LYS A 103 2.72 4.09 -6.65
N THR A 104 1.67 4.04 -7.45
CA THR A 104 0.73 5.16 -7.62
C THR A 104 -0.62 4.80 -7.04
N GLU A 105 -1.38 5.80 -6.62
CA GLU A 105 -2.72 5.63 -6.08
C GLU A 105 -3.64 6.77 -6.52
N THR A 106 -4.86 6.44 -6.89
CA THR A 106 -5.96 7.39 -7.12
C THR A 106 -7.22 6.86 -6.45
N ASN A 107 -8.03 7.73 -5.90
CA ASN A 107 -9.32 7.39 -5.32
C ASN A 107 -10.22 8.63 -5.29
N ASP A 108 -11.50 8.44 -4.99
CA ASP A 108 -12.48 9.52 -5.02
C ASP A 108 -12.29 10.51 -3.87
N TRP A 109 -11.72 10.07 -2.75
CA TRP A 109 -11.37 10.95 -1.63
C TRP A 109 -10.28 11.96 -2.04
N PHE A 110 -9.19 11.50 -2.66
CA PHE A 110 -8.13 12.38 -3.19
C PHE A 110 -8.66 13.31 -4.28
N LYS A 111 -9.49 12.81 -5.19
CA LYS A 111 -10.10 13.63 -6.23
C LYS A 111 -11.00 14.72 -5.67
N ALA A 112 -11.67 14.47 -4.55
CA ALA A 112 -12.45 15.51 -3.87
C ALA A 112 -11.57 16.71 -3.46
N PHE A 113 -10.31 16.46 -3.14
CA PHE A 113 -9.29 17.49 -2.90
C PHE A 113 -8.54 17.95 -4.16
N THR A 114 -9.03 17.64 -5.37
CA THR A 114 -8.35 17.92 -6.64
C THR A 114 -6.98 17.24 -6.81
N ILE A 115 -6.73 16.16 -6.05
CA ILE A 115 -5.54 15.34 -6.16
C ILE A 115 -5.84 14.16 -7.08
N ASP A 116 -5.33 14.20 -8.31
CA ASP A 116 -5.56 13.13 -9.29
C ASP A 116 -4.86 11.81 -8.92
N THR A 117 -3.61 11.90 -8.45
CA THR A 117 -2.76 10.74 -8.18
C THR A 117 -1.71 11.05 -7.12
N LEU A 118 -1.55 10.16 -6.15
CA LEU A 118 -0.43 10.12 -5.22
C LEU A 118 0.65 9.15 -5.70
N TYR A 119 1.89 9.45 -5.33
CA TYR A 119 3.07 8.70 -5.69
C TYR A 119 3.84 8.30 -4.45
N PHE A 120 4.27 7.05 -4.42
CA PHE A 120 5.04 6.44 -3.35
C PHE A 120 6.36 5.92 -3.90
N ASP A 121 7.46 6.36 -3.30
CA ASP A 121 8.80 5.90 -3.64
C ASP A 121 9.73 6.09 -2.42
N PRO A 122 10.21 5.02 -1.78
CA PRO A 122 9.96 3.61 -2.10
C PRO A 122 8.60 3.09 -1.59
N TRP A 123 8.13 2.01 -2.21
CA TRP A 123 7.15 1.09 -1.64
C TRP A 123 7.75 -0.32 -1.65
N ILE A 124 7.87 -0.94 -0.47
CA ILE A 124 8.60 -2.21 -0.30
C ILE A 124 7.66 -3.23 0.32
N ALA A 125 7.64 -4.45 -0.22
CA ALA A 125 6.96 -5.59 0.39
C ALA A 125 7.97 -6.69 0.73
N VAL A 126 7.90 -7.22 1.95
CA VAL A 126 8.64 -8.40 2.38
C VAL A 126 7.68 -9.57 2.50
N PHE A 127 8.01 -10.67 1.84
CA PHE A 127 7.18 -11.86 1.78
C PHE A 127 7.66 -12.95 2.75
N GLU A 128 6.73 -13.72 3.28
CA GLU A 128 6.97 -14.94 4.03
C GLU A 128 5.88 -15.95 3.69
N GLU A 129 6.28 -17.18 3.33
CA GLU A 129 5.37 -18.24 2.87
C GLU A 129 4.42 -17.77 1.76
N GLY A 130 4.87 -16.80 0.97
CA GLY A 130 4.12 -16.26 -0.15
C GLY A 130 3.05 -15.21 0.21
N LYS A 131 2.99 -14.78 1.47
CA LYS A 131 2.17 -13.67 1.95
C LYS A 131 3.04 -12.47 2.32
N ILE A 132 2.49 -11.27 2.27
CA ILE A 132 3.17 -10.04 2.67
C ILE A 132 3.17 -9.98 4.20
N ARG A 133 4.36 -10.08 4.80
CA ARG A 133 4.54 -9.92 6.25
C ARG A 133 4.95 -8.51 6.68
N GLN A 134 5.48 -7.72 5.75
CA GLN A 134 5.85 -6.33 6.02
C GLN A 134 5.67 -5.47 4.79
N ILE A 135 5.18 -4.25 5.00
CA ILE A 135 5.13 -3.18 4.01
C ILE A 135 5.90 -1.97 4.54
N ILE A 136 6.78 -1.40 3.72
CA ILE A 136 7.48 -0.15 4.02
C ILE A 136 7.15 0.89 2.96
N TYR A 137 6.55 1.95 3.46
CA TYR A 137 5.93 3.10 2.82
C TYR A 137 6.54 4.50 2.90
N VAL A 138 6.78 5.20 1.79
CA VAL A 138 6.95 6.68 1.85
C VAL A 138 6.22 7.37 0.69
N HIS A 139 5.46 8.43 1.00
CA HIS A 139 4.95 9.35 -0.01
C HIS A 139 6.10 10.18 -0.59
N THR A 140 6.12 10.36 -1.90
CA THR A 140 7.09 11.27 -2.52
C THR A 140 6.95 12.70 -1.97
N PRO A 141 8.02 13.51 -1.94
CA PRO A 141 7.95 14.90 -1.48
C PRO A 141 6.90 15.73 -2.20
N GLU A 142 6.71 15.51 -3.51
CA GLU A 142 5.68 16.18 -4.29
C GLU A 142 4.27 15.78 -3.86
N SER A 143 4.04 14.50 -3.57
CA SER A 143 2.74 14.04 -3.05
C SER A 143 2.45 14.63 -1.67
N ILE A 144 3.45 14.71 -0.79
CA ILE A 144 3.32 15.36 0.53
C ILE A 144 2.93 16.83 0.37
N ARG A 145 3.60 17.56 -0.53
CA ARG A 145 3.32 18.98 -0.79
C ARG A 145 1.89 19.18 -1.30
N ARG A 146 1.45 18.40 -2.30
CA ARG A 146 0.08 18.48 -2.85
C ARG A 146 -0.98 18.19 -1.80
N MET A 147 -0.77 17.15 -0.99
CA MET A 147 -1.68 16.85 0.12
C MET A 147 -1.77 18.02 1.11
N ALA A 148 -0.63 18.59 1.52
CA ALA A 148 -0.61 19.71 2.46
C ALA A 148 -1.34 20.95 1.91
N GLU A 149 -1.13 21.27 0.63
CA GLU A 149 -1.79 22.39 -0.05
C GLU A 149 -3.30 22.16 -0.15
N ALA A 150 -3.72 20.97 -0.61
CA ALA A 150 -5.12 20.69 -0.87
C ALA A 150 -5.96 20.50 0.40
N TYR A 151 -5.40 19.88 1.44
CA TYR A 151 -6.16 19.59 2.66
C TYR A 151 -6.39 20.83 3.51
N LYS A 152 -5.53 21.86 3.40
CA LYS A 152 -5.61 23.04 4.26
C LYS A 152 -6.96 23.75 4.15
N SER A 153 -7.41 24.05 2.93
CA SER A 153 -8.66 24.79 2.69
C SER A 153 -9.87 24.06 3.28
N PHE A 154 -9.97 22.75 3.04
CA PHE A 154 -11.00 21.92 3.63
C PHE A 154 -10.96 21.89 5.16
N TYR A 155 -9.79 21.68 5.77
CA TYR A 155 -9.72 21.59 7.23
C TYR A 155 -10.09 22.91 7.89
N ASP A 156 -9.64 24.05 7.33
CA ASP A 156 -10.02 25.37 7.82
C ASP A 156 -11.55 25.53 7.82
N TRP A 157 -12.21 25.23 6.68
CA TRP A 157 -13.67 25.24 6.58
C TRP A 157 -14.34 24.25 7.54
N ALA A 158 -13.85 23.01 7.64
CA ALA A 158 -14.49 21.97 8.45
C ALA A 158 -14.38 22.26 9.96
N TYR A 159 -13.29 22.90 10.40
CA TYR A 159 -13.15 23.34 11.79
C TYR A 159 -14.09 24.50 12.15
N GLU A 160 -14.34 25.40 11.21
CA GLU A 160 -15.22 26.56 11.42
C GLU A 160 -16.69 26.18 11.27
N GLU A 161 -17.04 25.53 10.17
CA GLU A 161 -18.42 25.33 9.73
C GLU A 161 -19.00 23.96 10.09
N ARG A 162 -18.16 22.93 10.31
CA ARG A 162 -18.59 21.55 10.61
C ARG A 162 -17.84 20.88 11.78
N PRO A 163 -17.57 21.57 12.91
CA PRO A 163 -16.70 21.04 13.96
C PRO A 163 -17.21 19.75 14.60
N ILE A 164 -18.54 19.58 14.73
CA ILE A 164 -19.14 18.37 15.30
C ILE A 164 -18.94 17.18 14.37
N LYS A 165 -19.27 17.32 13.07
CA LYS A 165 -19.07 16.26 12.08
C LYS A 165 -17.59 15.88 11.95
N LEU A 166 -16.69 16.87 11.94
CA LEU A 166 -15.25 16.62 11.87
C LEU A 166 -14.74 15.85 13.10
N LYS A 167 -15.21 16.20 14.30
CA LYS A 167 -14.84 15.49 15.54
C LYS A 167 -15.33 14.04 15.55
N GLU A 168 -16.49 13.74 14.97
CA GLU A 168 -16.96 12.36 14.82
C GLU A 168 -16.09 11.54 13.86
N LEU A 169 -15.56 12.18 12.82
CA LEU A 169 -14.71 11.53 11.81
C LEU A 169 -13.26 11.36 12.28
N MET A 170 -12.81 12.26 13.16
CA MET A 170 -11.46 12.31 13.70
C MET A 170 -11.47 12.39 15.24
N PRO A 171 -11.99 11.37 15.95
CA PRO A 171 -11.84 11.33 17.40
C PRO A 171 -10.35 11.35 17.75
N GLU A 172 -9.99 12.17 18.74
CA GLU A 172 -8.60 12.35 19.18
C GLU A 172 -7.65 12.85 18.06
N GLY A 173 -8.21 13.43 16.99
CA GLY A 173 -7.44 13.94 15.85
C GLY A 173 -6.97 12.87 14.86
N GLN A 174 -7.46 11.64 14.95
CA GLN A 174 -7.10 10.55 14.04
C GLN A 174 -8.31 10.09 13.22
N PRO A 175 -8.20 9.97 11.88
CA PRO A 175 -9.32 9.54 11.06
C PRO A 175 -9.67 8.08 11.33
N ILE A 176 -10.96 7.80 11.57
CA ILE A 176 -11.47 6.43 11.65
C ILE A 176 -11.55 5.83 10.24
N ARG A 177 -11.25 4.53 10.12
CA ARG A 177 -11.34 3.74 8.88
C ARG A 177 -12.56 2.81 8.89
N GLY A 178 -12.94 2.32 7.71
CA GLY A 178 -14.10 1.45 7.50
C GLY A 178 -15.22 2.10 6.69
N VAL A 179 -16.25 1.31 6.37
CA VAL A 179 -17.35 1.71 5.49
C VAL A 179 -18.08 2.96 5.98
N THR A 180 -18.43 3.00 7.27
CA THR A 180 -19.23 4.09 7.83
C THR A 180 -18.47 5.41 7.81
N SER A 181 -17.19 5.40 8.18
CA SER A 181 -16.38 6.62 8.16
C SER A 181 -16.12 7.08 6.72
N ALA A 182 -15.84 6.16 5.77
CA ALA A 182 -15.66 6.51 4.36
C ALA A 182 -16.86 7.27 3.80
N LYS A 183 -18.08 6.78 4.05
CA LYS A 183 -19.31 7.45 3.62
C LYS A 183 -19.48 8.85 4.23
N LYS A 184 -19.26 8.98 5.54
CA LYS A 184 -19.33 10.27 6.24
C LYS A 184 -18.27 11.26 5.74
N TRP A 185 -17.08 10.77 5.41
CA TRP A 185 -16.02 11.60 4.81
C TRP A 185 -16.41 12.11 3.43
N MET A 186 -16.99 11.26 2.58
CA MET A 186 -17.45 11.71 1.27
C MET A 186 -18.63 12.71 1.38
N GLU A 187 -19.52 12.55 2.37
CA GLU A 187 -20.59 13.51 2.63
C GLU A 187 -20.05 14.91 2.97
N ILE A 188 -19.17 15.01 3.97
CA ILE A 188 -18.61 16.30 4.39
C ILE A 188 -17.77 16.95 3.29
N LEU A 189 -17.11 16.15 2.44
CA LEU A 189 -16.36 16.65 1.29
C LEU A 189 -17.27 17.20 0.19
N SER A 190 -18.41 16.55 -0.07
CA SER A 190 -19.42 17.07 -1.00
C SER A 190 -19.96 18.42 -0.53
N GLU A 191 -20.30 18.54 0.76
CA GLU A 191 -20.76 19.81 1.35
C GLU A 191 -19.73 20.92 1.17
N TRP A 192 -18.46 20.63 1.47
CA TRP A 192 -17.38 21.60 1.29
C TRP A 192 -17.27 22.07 -0.17
N GLN A 193 -17.32 21.15 -1.13
CA GLN A 193 -17.23 21.48 -2.55
C GLN A 193 -18.42 22.32 -3.03
N GLU A 194 -19.63 22.01 -2.56
CA GLU A 194 -20.85 22.75 -2.90
C GLU A 194 -20.83 24.19 -2.36
N GLU A 195 -20.29 24.40 -1.16
CA GLU A 195 -20.27 25.71 -0.51
C GLU A 195 -19.10 26.60 -0.93
N THR A 196 -17.94 26.01 -1.25
CA THR A 196 -16.69 26.75 -1.52
C THR A 196 -16.25 26.72 -2.97
N GLY A 197 -16.82 25.82 -3.78
CA GLY A 197 -16.32 25.53 -5.14
C GLY A 197 -15.09 24.62 -5.16
N GLY A 198 -14.64 24.09 -4.01
CA GLY A 198 -13.52 23.16 -3.90
C GLY A 198 -12.14 23.80 -4.12
N ILE A 199 -12.01 25.10 -3.81
CA ILE A 199 -10.80 25.93 -3.95
C ILE A 199 -10.49 26.65 -2.64
#